data_AF-A0A7C2AVY8-F1
#
_entry.id   AF-A0A7C2AVY8-F1
#
_cell.length_a   1.000
_cell.length_b   1.000
_cell.length_c   1.000
_cell.angle_alpha   90.00
_cell.angle_beta   90.00
_cell.angle_gamma   90.00
#
_symmetry.space_group_name_H-M   'P 1'
#
loop_
_entity.id
_entity.type
_entity.pdbx_description
1 polymer ?
#
loop_
_entity_poly.entity_id
_entity_poly.type
_entity_poly.pdbx_seq_one_letter_code
_entity_poly.pdbx_strand_id
1 'polypeptide(L)'
;MKTKITLFMILIILFTIFVTQNAKVIIINVFFWQFPMSAVVLISVSGFVGLLLGFLLSKIFSYQSKKKDDKVSEIKATEPNKEETDKKTDS
;
A
#
# COMPACT_ATOMS: atom_id res chain seq x y z
N MET A 1 -4.49 12.42 -29.79
CA MET A 1 -3.15 11.81 -29.95
C MET A 1 -2.02 12.81 -29.70
N LYS A 2 -2.09 14.03 -30.28
CA LYS A 2 -1.10 15.10 -30.07
C LYS A 2 -0.84 15.44 -28.59
N THR A 3 -1.90 15.57 -27.77
CA THR A 3 -1.79 15.83 -26.33
C THR A 3 -1.06 14.73 -25.55
N LYS A 4 -1.24 13.45 -25.93
CA LYS A 4 -0.54 12.33 -25.30
C LYS A 4 0.97 12.40 -25.62
N ILE A 5 1.32 12.73 -26.87
CA ILE A 5 2.71 12.95 -27.29
C ILE A 5 3.32 14.16 -26.56
N THR A 6 2.61 15.29 -26.50
CA THR A 6 3.08 16.49 -25.80
C THR A 6 3.30 16.23 -24.32
N LEU A 7 2.35 15.55 -23.66
CA LEU A 7 2.48 15.17 -22.25
C LEU A 7 3.66 14.21 -22.04
N PHE A 8 3.85 13.24 -22.94
CA PHE A 8 4.98 12.32 -22.88
C PHE A 8 6.32 13.02 -23.04
N MET A 9 6.42 13.98 -23.98
CA MET A 9 7.61 14.83 -24.15
C MET A 9 7.91 15.64 -22.89
N ILE A 10 6.90 16.28 -22.30
CA ILE A 10 7.06 17.02 -21.03
C ILE A 10 7.57 16.09 -19.93
N LEU A 11 6.99 14.87 -19.84
CA LEU A 11 7.40 13.90 -18.83
C LEU A 11 8.85 13.46 -19.01
N ILE A 12 9.30 13.21 -20.25
CA ILE A 12 10.70 12.87 -20.54
C ILE A 12 11.64 14.00 -20.14
N ILE A 13 11.31 15.24 -20.49
CA ILE A 13 12.14 16.40 -20.14
C ILE A 13 12.23 16.53 -18.62
N LEU A 14 11.10 16.44 -17.92
CA LEU A 14 11.05 16.54 -16.47
C LEU A 14 11.82 15.39 -15.80
N PHE A 15 11.68 14.16 -16.31
CA PHE A 15 12.42 13.01 -15.83
C PHE A 15 13.93 13.17 -16.04
N THR A 16 14.35 13.69 -17.19
CA THR A 16 15.76 13.96 -17.48
C THR A 16 16.34 15.00 -16.52
N ILE A 17 15.60 16.07 -16.25
CA ILE A 17 15.97 17.10 -15.28
C ILE A 17 16.07 16.49 -13.88
N PHE A 18 15.08 15.68 -13.49
CA PHE A 18 15.08 14.98 -12.21
C PHE A 18 16.33 14.09 -12.05
N VAL A 19 16.65 13.25 -13.03
CA VAL A 19 17.82 12.38 -12.99
C VAL A 19 19.10 13.20 -12.92
N THR A 20 19.24 14.23 -13.76
CA THR A 20 20.44 15.07 -13.83
C THR A 20 20.69 15.80 -12.51
N GLN A 21 19.65 16.40 -11.92
CA GLN A 21 19.77 17.09 -10.63
C GLN A 21 20.09 16.13 -9.48
N ASN A 22 19.54 14.91 -9.51
CA ASN A 22 19.76 13.90 -8.49
C ASN A 22 20.97 12.98 -8.78
N ALA A 23 21.75 13.26 -9.82
CA ALA A 23 22.99 12.53 -10.11
C ALA A 23 24.14 12.87 -9.13
N LYS A 24 23.96 13.91 -8.29
CA LYS A 24 24.93 14.30 -7.26
C LYS A 24 25.22 13.14 -6.32
N VAL A 25 26.50 12.86 -6.09
CA VAL A 25 26.97 11.86 -5.13
C VAL A 25 26.71 12.35 -3.71
N ILE A 26 26.04 11.52 -2.92
CA ILE A 26 25.79 11.70 -1.50
C ILE A 26 26.50 10.56 -0.76
N ILE A 27 27.10 10.88 0.38
CA ILE A 27 27.74 9.89 1.25
C ILE A 27 26.71 9.47 2.30
N ILE A 28 26.35 8.20 2.31
CA ILE A 28 25.49 7.62 3.33
C ILE A 28 26.38 7.00 4.39
N ASN A 29 26.18 7.40 5.64
CA ASN A 29 26.86 6.82 6.78
C ASN A 29 25.92 5.79 7.43
N VAL A 30 26.31 4.52 7.37
CA VAL A 30 25.59 3.41 8.01
C VAL A 30 26.50 2.84 9.10
N PHE A 31 26.20 3.12 10.37
CA PHE A 31 27.09 2.87 11.50
C PHE A 31 28.48 3.48 11.25
N PHE A 32 29.49 2.66 10.93
CA PHE A 32 30.86 3.09 10.62
C PHE A 32 31.20 3.00 9.13
N TRP A 33 30.23 2.67 8.28
CA TRP A 33 30.44 2.46 6.84
C TRP A 33 29.97 3.66 6.04
N GLN A 34 30.78 4.05 5.06
CA GLN A 34 30.48 5.16 4.16
C GLN A 34 30.24 4.61 2.75
N PHE A 35 29.03 4.85 2.25
CA PHE A 35 28.63 4.44 0.90
C PHE A 35 28.43 5.68 0.04
N PRO A 36 29.36 6.00 -0.87
CA PRO A 36 29.16 7.05 -1.85
C PRO A 36 28.21 6.54 -2.93
N MET A 37 27.04 7.17 -3.06
CA MET A 37 26.09 6.84 -4.11
C MET A 37 25.34 8.08 -4.57
N SER A 38 24.92 8.11 -5.83
CA SER A 38 24.11 9.21 -6.35
C SER A 38 22.75 9.27 -5.65
N ALA A 39 22.24 10.48 -5.39
CA ALA A 39 20.94 10.71 -4.75
C ALA A 39 19.79 9.99 -5.47
N VAL A 40 19.83 9.92 -6.80
CA VAL A 40 18.82 9.24 -7.62
C VAL A 40 18.72 7.74 -7.28
N VAL A 41 19.86 7.05 -7.15
CA VAL A 41 19.89 5.63 -6.76
C VAL A 41 19.34 5.47 -5.34
N LEU A 42 19.67 6.38 -4.43
CA LEU A 42 19.19 6.32 -3.05
C LEU A 42 17.67 6.45 -2.99
N ILE A 43 17.10 7.42 -3.70
CA ILE A 43 15.66 7.63 -3.78
C ILE A 43 14.97 6.41 -4.41
N SER A 44 15.52 5.86 -5.51
CA SER A 44 14.96 4.68 -6.16
C SER A 44 14.97 3.45 -5.26
N VAL A 45 16.09 3.17 -4.59
CA VAL A 45 16.20 2.01 -3.68
C VAL A 45 15.30 2.19 -2.46
N SER A 46 15.30 3.36 -1.84
CA SER A 46 14.43 3.67 -0.70
C SER A 46 12.95 3.52 -1.06
N GLY A 47 12.53 4.05 -2.21
CA GLY A 47 11.17 3.91 -2.71
C GLY A 47 10.79 2.44 -2.95
N PHE A 48 11.68 1.66 -3.56
CA PHE A 48 11.45 0.24 -3.81
C PHE A 48 11.32 -0.55 -2.50
N VAL A 49 12.24 -0.35 -1.56
CA VAL A 49 12.20 -0.99 -0.23
C VAL A 49 10.92 -0.57 0.52
N GLY A 50 10.54 0.70 0.47
CA GLY A 50 9.31 1.22 1.06
C GLY A 50 8.05 0.58 0.48
N LEU A 51 7.98 0.38 -0.84
CA LEU A 51 6.87 -0.32 -1.49
C LEU A 51 6.81 -1.80 -1.10
N LEU A 52 7.96 -2.48 -1.07
CA LEU A 52 8.04 -3.89 -0.66
C LEU A 52 7.59 -4.05 0.79
N LEU A 53 8.09 -3.21 1.70
CA LEU A 53 7.68 -3.20 3.10
C LEU A 53 6.20 -2.86 3.24
N GLY A 54 5.71 -1.83 2.55
CA GLY A 54 4.30 -1.44 2.55
C GLY A 54 3.39 -2.57 2.10
N PHE A 55 3.77 -3.30 1.07
CA PHE A 55 3.04 -4.49 0.59
C PHE A 55 3.03 -5.62 1.62
N LEU A 56 4.19 -5.92 2.24
CA LEU A 56 4.31 -6.93 3.29
C LEU A 56 3.46 -6.58 4.52
N LEU A 57 3.54 -5.33 4.98
CA LEU A 57 2.75 -4.82 6.09
C LEU A 57 1.27 -4.88 5.77
N SER A 58 0.85 -4.47 4.57
CA SER A 58 -0.55 -4.56 4.12
C SER A 58 -1.10 -5.98 4.25
N LYS A 59 -0.32 -7.00 3.87
CA LYS A 59 -0.71 -8.41 4.02
C LYS A 59 -0.88 -8.83 5.48
N ILE A 60 0.01 -8.38 6.36
CA ILE A 60 -0.04 -8.69 7.80
C ILE A 60 -1.24 -8.02 8.48
N PHE A 61 -1.49 -6.73 8.18
CA PHE A 61 -2.60 -5.98 8.77
C PHE A 61 -3.96 -6.37 8.15
N SER A 62 -4.01 -6.70 6.86
CA SER A 62 -5.25 -7.14 6.19
C SER A 62 -5.72 -8.53 6.66
N TYR A 63 -4.80 -9.42 7.05
CA TYR A 63 -5.15 -10.73 7.60
C TYR A 63 -5.97 -10.64 8.89
N GLN A 64 -5.77 -9.60 9.71
CA GLN A 64 -6.50 -9.41 10.96
C GLN A 64 -7.96 -8.98 10.75
N SER A 65 -8.32 -8.38 9.61
CA SER A 65 -9.72 -8.03 9.31
C SER A 65 -10.54 -9.24 8.89
N LYS A 66 -9.98 -10.18 8.11
CA LYS A 66 -10.74 -11.38 7.68
C LYS A 66 -11.15 -12.28 8.86
N LYS A 67 -10.33 -12.34 9.92
CA LYS A 67 -10.62 -13.17 11.09
C LYS A 67 -11.80 -12.67 11.93
N LYS A 68 -12.23 -11.41 11.74
CA LYS A 68 -13.43 -10.86 12.40
C LYS A 68 -14.72 -11.18 11.63
N ASP A 69 -14.67 -11.21 10.31
CA ASP A 69 -15.88 -11.45 9.49
C ASP A 69 -16.33 -12.93 9.57
N ASP A 70 -15.38 -13.87 9.58
CA ASP A 70 -15.69 -15.30 9.71
C ASP A 70 -16.36 -15.62 11.07
N LYS A 71 -15.89 -15.01 12.16
CA LYS A 71 -16.45 -15.20 13.51
C LYS A 71 -17.85 -14.59 13.68
N VAL A 72 -18.16 -13.50 12.98
CA VAL A 72 -19.48 -12.84 13.03
C VAL A 72 -20.51 -13.63 12.21
N SER A 73 -20.09 -14.30 11.13
CA SER A 73 -20.97 -15.14 10.32
C SER A 73 -21.39 -16.46 11.00
N GLU A 74 -20.52 -17.05 11.83
CA GLU A 74 -20.81 -18.27 12.59
C GLU A 74 -21.74 -18.01 13.79
N ILE A 75 -21.62 -16.85 14.44
CA ILE A 75 -22.52 -16.45 15.55
C ILE A 75 -23.95 -16.21 15.04
N LYS A 76 -24.12 -15.60 13.85
CA LYS A 76 -25.45 -15.39 13.24
C LYS A 76 -26.13 -16.67 12.77
N ALA A 77 -25.36 -17.72 12.46
CA ALA A 77 -25.92 -19.01 12.07
C ALA A 77 -26.38 -19.86 13.27
N THR A 78 -25.97 -19.49 14.49
CA THR A 78 -26.24 -20.27 15.71
C THR A 78 -27.35 -19.68 16.58
N GLU A 79 -27.87 -18.47 16.27
CA GLU A 79 -29.04 -17.93 16.97
C GLU A 79 -30.34 -18.54 16.39
N PRO A 80 -31.12 -19.32 17.17
CA PRO A 80 -32.39 -19.85 16.72
C PRO A 80 -33.42 -18.73 16.58
N ASN A 81 -34.07 -18.69 15.43
CA ASN A 81 -35.24 -17.90 15.09
C ASN A 81 -36.24 -17.83 16.26
N LYS A 82 -36.35 -16.65 16.90
CA LYS A 82 -37.34 -16.33 17.94
C LYS A 82 -38.39 -15.32 17.44
N GLU A 83 -38.84 -15.44 16.20
CA GLU A 83 -39.86 -14.52 15.65
C GLU A 83 -41.19 -15.17 15.24
N GLU A 84 -41.47 -16.42 15.64
CA GLU A 84 -42.71 -17.11 15.23
C GLU A 84 -43.62 -17.62 16.37
N THR A 85 -43.64 -16.96 17.54
CA THR A 85 -44.53 -17.33 18.66
C THR A 85 -45.33 -16.20 19.32
N ASP A 86 -45.62 -15.10 18.62
CA ASP A 86 -46.57 -14.08 19.12
C ASP A 86 -47.61 -13.70 18.05
N LYS A 87 -48.36 -14.69 17.56
CA LYS A 87 -49.62 -14.42 16.84
C LYS A 87 -50.62 -15.57 16.91
N LYS A 88 -50.86 -16.14 18.10
CA LYS A 88 -51.96 -17.11 18.26
C LYS A 88 -52.49 -17.33 19.69
N THR A 89 -52.88 -16.26 20.38
CA THR A 89 -53.78 -16.24 21.56
C THR A 89 -54.03 -14.75 21.81
N ASP A 90 -55.23 -14.16 21.88
CA ASP A 90 -56.57 -14.66 22.10
C ASP A 90 -57.54 -13.95 21.14
N SER A 91 -58.48 -14.74 20.63
CA SER A 91 -59.75 -14.30 20.05
C SER A 91 -60.88 -14.75 20.98
#